data_AF-A0A946P502-F1
#
_entry.id   AF-A0A946P502-F1
#
_cell.length_a   1.000
_cell.length_b   1.000
_cell.length_c   1.000
_cell.angle_alpha   90.00
_cell.angle_beta   90.00
_cell.angle_gamma   90.00
#
_symmetry.space_group_name_H-M   'P 1'
#
loop_
_entity.id
_entity.type
_entity.pdbx_description
1 polymer ?
#
loop_
_entity_poly.entity_id
_entity_poly.type
_entity_poly.pdbx_seq_one_letter_code
_entity_poly.pdbx_strand_id
1 'polypeptide(L)'
;MRVIGVALLMFSSYLVAGDYRSAIDALNFTKLSDTYGEGKVSSILKGHGENLSAEEKSAAAVLVTLGALDAEDLANEKLAAKKVDSYVAVVAGNHSALVGRIGDVSLYHHMAGAFDYPTSLKDNVFLEVLGEALVDGVLTGYDLRSKGVYENFPVAQTFIYSQSSLLHMRQLVALLDSEGIGGWVYVTPKVSAFLYRDDWGPASDAVVTLPGGVRVVQGREVAVLFQFDSGDDRKRFHEVVTRFAKKDEKDEPGLIENSWWQPFYYTDQALEGFEPISLVIISSEHHEATLTVLEDKTAKVVQNLKDDRWDLRVDRVWVNPPFYRFLNGGYK
;
A
#
# COMPACT_ATOMS: atom_id res chain seq x y z
N MET A 1 -5.08 -37.21 33.16
CA MET A 1 -5.33 -36.47 31.90
C MET A 1 -3.99 -36.08 31.32
N ARG A 2 -3.61 -36.66 30.17
CA ARG A 2 -2.38 -36.31 29.46
C ARG A 2 -2.68 -35.11 28.57
N VAL A 3 -2.00 -34.00 28.83
CA VAL A 3 -2.01 -32.81 27.98
C VAL A 3 -1.12 -33.12 26.77
N ILE A 4 -1.74 -33.27 25.61
CA ILE A 4 -1.02 -33.33 24.32
C ILE A 4 -0.80 -31.88 23.91
N GLY A 5 0.42 -31.40 24.09
CA GLY A 5 0.86 -30.13 23.52
C GLY A 5 1.01 -30.31 22.02
N VAL A 6 0.10 -29.72 21.24
CA VAL A 6 0.26 -29.57 19.80
C VAL A 6 1.25 -28.43 19.59
N ALA A 7 2.51 -28.77 19.29
CA ALA A 7 3.47 -27.82 18.78
C ALA A 7 3.11 -27.54 17.31
N LEU A 8 2.51 -26.38 17.04
CA LEU A 8 2.48 -25.84 15.67
C LEU A 8 3.92 -25.45 15.31
N LEU A 9 4.58 -26.31 14.54
CA LEU A 9 5.82 -25.96 13.86
C LEU A 9 5.46 -25.04 12.68
N MET A 10 5.52 -23.73 12.92
CA MET A 10 5.62 -22.75 11.85
C MET A 10 7.01 -22.92 11.21
N PHE A 11 7.09 -23.73 10.16
CA PHE A 11 8.27 -23.77 9.31
C PHE A 11 8.29 -22.48 8.50
N SER A 12 8.99 -21.46 8.99
CA SER A 12 9.55 -20.44 8.10
C SER A 12 10.72 -21.10 7.37
N SER A 13 10.45 -21.69 6.21
CA SER A 13 11.49 -22.16 5.30
C SER A 13 12.26 -20.92 4.82
N TYR A 14 13.38 -20.64 5.47
CA TYR A 14 14.40 -19.78 4.90
C TYR A 14 14.95 -20.52 3.68
N LEU A 15 14.55 -20.10 2.47
CA LEU A 15 15.12 -20.58 1.24
C LEU A 15 16.62 -20.24 1.23
N VAL A 16 17.45 -21.23 0.92
CA VAL A 16 18.89 -21.02 0.74
C VAL A 16 19.09 -20.40 -0.64
N ALA A 17 20.07 -19.50 -0.79
CA ALA A 17 20.43 -18.96 -2.10
C ALA A 17 20.70 -20.12 -3.10
N GLY A 18 20.01 -20.12 -4.24
CA GLY A 18 20.06 -21.20 -5.22
C GLY A 18 19.02 -22.31 -5.05
N ASP A 19 17.94 -22.08 -4.29
CA ASP A 19 16.81 -23.00 -4.18
C ASP A 19 15.61 -22.54 -5.04
N TYR A 20 15.84 -22.35 -6.34
CA TYR A 20 14.79 -21.97 -7.28
C TYR A 20 13.75 -23.09 -7.43
N ARG A 21 14.18 -24.35 -7.22
CA ARG A 21 13.28 -25.50 -7.23
C ARG A 21 12.23 -25.43 -6.14
N SER A 22 12.60 -25.14 -4.90
CA SER A 22 11.59 -25.00 -3.83
C SER A 22 10.69 -23.79 -4.03
N ALA A 23 11.20 -22.71 -4.63
CA ALA A 23 10.36 -21.55 -4.97
C ALA A 23 9.26 -21.92 -5.98
N ILE A 24 9.59 -22.63 -7.06
CA ILE A 24 8.56 -23.08 -8.01
C ILE A 24 7.65 -24.17 -7.43
N ASP A 25 8.12 -24.95 -6.45
CA ASP A 25 7.29 -25.93 -5.74
C ASP A 25 6.24 -25.24 -4.87
N ALA A 26 6.64 -24.23 -4.09
CA ALA A 26 5.73 -23.39 -3.30
C ALA A 26 4.64 -22.72 -4.16
N LEU A 27 4.97 -22.43 -5.43
CA LEU A 27 4.06 -21.84 -6.40
C LEU A 27 3.29 -22.88 -7.26
N ASN A 28 3.50 -24.19 -7.02
CA ASN A 28 2.89 -25.30 -7.77
C ASN A 28 3.26 -25.36 -9.27
N PHE A 29 4.47 -24.91 -9.64
CA PHE A 29 5.00 -24.93 -11.02
C PHE A 29 6.05 -26.02 -11.29
N THR A 30 6.25 -26.95 -10.35
CA THR A 30 7.19 -28.07 -10.51
C THR A 30 7.02 -28.83 -11.83
N LYS A 31 5.77 -29.17 -12.22
CA LYS A 31 5.49 -29.86 -13.50
C LYS A 31 5.73 -28.99 -14.73
N LEU A 32 5.60 -27.66 -14.61
CA LEU A 32 5.91 -26.74 -15.71
C LEU A 32 7.42 -26.75 -15.99
N SER A 33 8.24 -26.76 -14.94
CA SER A 33 9.70 -26.87 -15.06
C SER A 33 10.14 -28.15 -15.79
N ASP A 34 9.43 -29.27 -15.61
CA ASP A 34 9.74 -30.51 -16.34
C ASP A 34 9.54 -30.37 -17.87
N THR A 35 8.80 -29.35 -18.33
CA THR A 35 8.62 -29.05 -19.78
C THR A 35 9.73 -28.19 -20.38
N TYR A 36 10.65 -27.66 -19.56
CA TYR A 36 11.72 -26.76 -20.00
C TYR A 36 12.96 -27.56 -20.41
N GLY A 37 12.97 -28.02 -21.66
CA GLY A 37 14.15 -28.63 -22.26
C GLY A 37 15.32 -27.65 -22.44
N GLU A 38 16.52 -28.17 -22.66
CA GLU A 38 17.78 -27.41 -22.72
C GLU A 38 17.72 -26.19 -23.67
N GLY A 39 17.15 -26.36 -24.87
CA GLY A 39 17.00 -25.25 -25.83
C GLY A 39 16.11 -24.11 -25.32
N LYS A 40 15.00 -24.45 -24.63
CA LYS A 40 14.12 -23.44 -24.02
C LYS A 40 14.82 -22.73 -22.86
N VAL A 41 15.45 -23.48 -21.97
CA VAL A 41 16.25 -22.94 -20.85
C VAL A 41 17.32 -21.99 -21.36
N SER A 42 18.11 -22.41 -22.36
CA SER A 42 19.17 -21.58 -22.93
C SER A 42 18.63 -20.28 -23.55
N SER A 43 17.45 -20.34 -24.19
CA SER A 43 16.83 -19.15 -24.81
C SER A 43 16.34 -18.13 -23.78
N ILE A 44 15.85 -18.60 -22.63
CA ILE A 44 15.31 -17.76 -21.55
C ILE A 44 16.45 -17.19 -20.72
N LEU A 45 17.40 -18.04 -20.28
CA LEU A 45 18.49 -17.62 -19.41
C LEU A 45 19.62 -16.90 -20.15
N LYS A 46 19.71 -17.02 -21.48
CA LYS A 46 20.70 -16.32 -22.33
C LYS A 46 22.15 -16.45 -21.83
N GLY A 47 22.51 -17.58 -21.23
CA GLY A 47 23.85 -17.81 -20.67
C GLY A 47 24.04 -17.33 -19.23
N HIS A 48 23.03 -16.76 -18.57
CA HIS A 48 23.06 -16.48 -17.15
C HIS A 48 22.83 -17.75 -16.31
N GLY A 49 23.35 -17.76 -15.08
CA GLY A 49 23.20 -18.89 -14.15
C GLY A 49 24.01 -20.13 -14.56
N GLU A 50 25.16 -19.97 -15.23
CA GLU A 50 25.96 -21.12 -15.72
C GLU A 50 26.36 -22.10 -14.62
N ASN A 51 26.59 -21.60 -13.40
CA ASN A 51 26.98 -22.37 -12.22
C ASN A 51 25.84 -23.22 -11.64
N LEU A 52 24.60 -23.03 -12.09
CA LEU A 52 23.45 -23.78 -11.61
C LEU A 52 23.40 -25.19 -12.20
N SER A 53 22.85 -26.14 -11.44
CA SER A 53 22.54 -27.48 -11.93
C SER A 53 21.50 -27.43 -13.05
N ALA A 54 21.34 -28.51 -13.83
CA ALA A 54 20.32 -28.55 -14.88
C ALA A 54 18.89 -28.37 -14.33
N GLU A 55 18.61 -28.92 -13.15
CA GLU A 55 17.33 -28.75 -12.46
C GLU A 55 17.11 -27.30 -12.02
N GLU A 56 18.11 -26.68 -11.40
CA GLU A 56 18.04 -25.28 -10.96
C GLU A 56 17.94 -24.30 -12.14
N LYS A 57 18.60 -24.59 -13.27
CA LYS A 57 18.44 -23.79 -14.50
C LYS A 57 17.02 -23.85 -15.04
N SER A 58 16.40 -25.03 -15.01
CA SER A 58 15.00 -25.18 -15.42
C SER A 58 14.07 -24.40 -14.50
N ALA A 59 14.26 -24.50 -13.18
CA ALA A 59 13.47 -23.78 -12.20
C ALA A 59 13.66 -22.25 -12.31
N ALA A 60 14.89 -21.78 -12.44
CA ALA A 60 15.20 -20.37 -12.68
C ALA A 60 14.55 -19.86 -13.97
N ALA A 61 14.57 -20.64 -15.06
CA ALA A 61 13.92 -20.27 -16.31
C ALA A 61 12.39 -20.17 -16.18
N VAL A 62 11.76 -21.01 -15.35
CA VAL A 62 10.34 -20.86 -14.99
C VAL A 62 10.10 -19.54 -14.26
N LEU A 63 10.92 -19.22 -13.24
CA LEU A 63 10.79 -17.98 -12.48
C LEU A 63 10.99 -16.72 -13.35
N VAL A 64 11.93 -16.76 -14.31
CA VAL A 64 12.07 -15.69 -15.32
C VAL A 64 10.81 -15.58 -16.19
N THR A 65 10.22 -16.70 -16.59
CA THR A 65 8.95 -16.70 -17.35
C THR A 65 7.79 -16.08 -16.56
N LEU A 66 7.77 -16.30 -15.24
CA LEU A 66 6.76 -15.77 -14.33
C LEU A 66 7.00 -14.30 -13.93
N GLY A 67 8.13 -13.71 -14.36
CA GLY A 67 8.52 -12.34 -13.99
C GLY A 67 9.01 -12.19 -12.55
N ALA A 68 9.39 -13.29 -11.90
CA ALA A 68 9.92 -13.25 -10.52
C ALA A 68 11.34 -12.68 -10.44
N LEU A 69 12.12 -12.81 -11.53
CA LEU A 69 13.43 -12.20 -11.74
C LEU A 69 13.71 -12.05 -13.23
N ASP A 70 14.70 -11.24 -13.57
CA ASP A 70 15.30 -11.19 -14.91
C ASP A 70 16.50 -12.15 -14.98
N ALA A 71 16.83 -12.68 -16.16
CA ALA A 71 17.94 -13.62 -16.31
C ALA A 71 19.27 -13.04 -15.78
N GLU A 72 19.47 -11.74 -16.00
CA GLU A 72 20.63 -10.98 -15.57
C GLU A 72 20.78 -10.94 -14.03
N ASP A 73 19.69 -11.06 -13.27
CA ASP A 73 19.74 -11.10 -11.80
C ASP A 73 20.52 -12.30 -11.28
N LEU A 74 20.59 -13.39 -12.05
CA LEU A 74 21.34 -14.60 -11.70
C LEU A 74 22.86 -14.35 -11.62
N ALA A 75 23.36 -13.22 -12.12
CA ALA A 75 24.74 -12.80 -11.89
C ALA A 75 25.00 -12.37 -10.42
N ASN A 76 23.95 -12.10 -9.65
CA ASN A 76 24.01 -11.75 -8.23
C ASN A 76 23.03 -12.63 -7.43
N GLU A 77 23.54 -13.75 -6.92
CA GLU A 77 22.75 -14.76 -6.19
C GLU A 77 21.92 -14.16 -5.04
N LYS A 78 22.47 -13.20 -4.30
CA LYS A 78 21.76 -12.57 -3.18
C LYS A 78 20.58 -11.71 -3.65
N LEU A 79 20.75 -10.99 -4.76
CA LEU A 79 19.67 -10.21 -5.36
C LEU A 79 18.59 -11.13 -5.92
N ALA A 80 18.99 -12.16 -6.68
CA ALA A 80 18.06 -13.13 -7.25
C ALA A 80 17.24 -13.83 -6.17
N ALA A 81 17.88 -14.33 -5.11
CA ALA A 81 17.19 -14.97 -3.98
C ALA A 81 16.17 -14.00 -3.33
N LYS A 82 16.57 -12.75 -3.05
CA LYS A 82 15.67 -11.74 -2.47
C LYS A 82 14.44 -11.47 -3.36
N LYS A 83 14.64 -11.35 -4.68
CA LYS A 83 13.53 -11.13 -5.64
C LYS A 83 12.57 -12.33 -5.65
N VAL A 84 13.12 -13.55 -5.69
CA VAL A 84 12.32 -14.79 -5.66
C VAL A 84 11.54 -14.93 -4.36
N ASP A 85 12.18 -14.72 -3.21
CA ASP A 85 11.52 -14.80 -1.91
C ASP A 85 10.35 -13.80 -1.82
N SER A 86 10.58 -12.56 -2.26
CA SER A 86 9.55 -11.51 -2.31
C SER A 86 8.39 -11.91 -3.22
N TYR A 87 8.69 -12.43 -4.42
CA TYR A 87 7.67 -12.88 -5.37
C TYR A 87 6.84 -14.04 -4.81
N VAL A 88 7.49 -15.06 -4.25
CA VAL A 88 6.82 -16.23 -3.66
C VAL A 88 5.92 -15.79 -2.51
N ALA A 89 6.39 -14.91 -1.63
CA ALA A 89 5.60 -14.41 -0.51
C ALA A 89 4.31 -13.71 -0.96
N VAL A 90 4.37 -12.91 -2.04
CA VAL A 90 3.20 -12.20 -2.55
C VAL A 90 2.24 -13.14 -3.29
N VAL A 91 2.75 -13.95 -4.21
CA VAL A 91 1.91 -14.80 -5.08
C VAL A 91 1.28 -15.95 -4.29
N ALA A 92 1.98 -16.53 -3.31
CA ALA A 92 1.42 -17.57 -2.45
C ALA A 92 0.47 -17.01 -1.38
N GLY A 93 0.59 -15.73 -1.01
CA GLY A 93 -0.17 -15.11 0.08
C GLY A 93 -1.66 -14.88 -0.21
N ASN A 94 -2.07 -14.87 -1.48
CA ASN A 94 -3.47 -14.68 -1.92
C ASN A 94 -4.21 -13.53 -1.21
N HIS A 95 -3.55 -12.38 -1.07
CA HIS A 95 -4.12 -11.24 -0.38
C HIS A 95 -5.28 -10.62 -1.21
N SER A 96 -6.47 -10.46 -0.62
CA SER A 96 -7.68 -10.01 -1.34
C SER A 96 -7.56 -8.61 -1.97
N ALA A 97 -6.77 -7.74 -1.35
CA ALA A 97 -6.48 -6.40 -1.86
C ALA A 97 -5.41 -6.35 -2.97
N LEU A 98 -4.71 -7.46 -3.26
CA LEU A 98 -3.66 -7.47 -4.28
C LEU A 98 -4.27 -7.24 -5.66
N VAL A 99 -3.79 -6.22 -6.37
CA VAL A 99 -4.28 -5.84 -7.70
C VAL A 99 -3.31 -6.26 -8.79
N GLY A 100 -2.00 -6.20 -8.53
CA GLY A 100 -0.98 -6.65 -9.47
C GLY A 100 0.37 -5.98 -9.25
N ARG A 101 1.27 -6.13 -10.22
CA ARG A 101 2.60 -5.55 -10.21
C ARG A 101 2.66 -4.33 -11.14
N ILE A 102 3.48 -3.34 -10.78
CA ILE A 102 3.79 -2.21 -11.66
C ILE A 102 4.41 -2.74 -12.95
N GLY A 103 3.97 -2.21 -14.10
CA GLY A 103 4.34 -2.69 -15.44
C GLY A 103 3.40 -3.74 -16.03
N ASP A 104 2.60 -4.43 -15.20
CA ASP A 104 1.66 -5.43 -15.70
C ASP A 104 0.39 -4.79 -16.28
N VAL A 105 -0.01 -5.20 -17.49
CA VAL A 105 -1.25 -4.71 -18.12
C VAL A 105 -2.51 -5.07 -17.33
N SER A 106 -2.49 -6.18 -16.59
CA SER A 106 -3.61 -6.64 -15.76
C SER A 106 -3.91 -5.67 -14.61
N LEU A 107 -2.89 -4.94 -14.11
CA LEU A 107 -3.02 -3.97 -13.04
C LEU A 107 -4.09 -2.91 -13.35
N TYR A 108 -4.12 -2.40 -14.59
CA TYR A 108 -5.08 -1.37 -15.02
C TYR A 108 -6.54 -1.85 -15.03
N HIS A 109 -6.75 -3.15 -15.25
CA HIS A 109 -8.06 -3.78 -15.24
C HIS A 109 -8.53 -4.07 -13.82
N HIS A 110 -7.68 -4.71 -13.01
CA HIS A 110 -8.03 -5.06 -11.64
C HIS A 110 -8.27 -3.83 -10.77
N MET A 111 -7.54 -2.73 -11.01
CA MET A 111 -7.72 -1.49 -10.27
C MET A 111 -9.13 -0.91 -10.44
N ALA A 112 -9.75 -1.07 -11.60
CA ALA A 112 -11.11 -0.55 -11.83
C ALA A 112 -12.12 -1.17 -10.85
N GLY A 113 -11.99 -2.47 -10.57
CA GLY A 113 -12.87 -3.16 -9.62
C GLY A 113 -12.76 -2.62 -8.20
N ALA A 114 -11.57 -2.22 -7.77
CA ALA A 114 -11.35 -1.66 -6.43
C ALA A 114 -11.96 -0.25 -6.25
N PHE A 115 -12.16 0.50 -7.34
CA PHE A 115 -12.86 1.79 -7.32
C PHE A 115 -14.39 1.63 -7.45
N ASP A 116 -14.87 0.51 -7.98
CA ASP A 116 -16.28 0.19 -8.18
C ASP A 116 -16.87 -0.58 -6.99
N TYR A 117 -16.91 0.05 -5.81
CA TYR A 117 -17.44 -0.59 -4.59
C TYR A 117 -18.83 -0.04 -4.18
N PRO A 118 -19.71 -0.84 -3.55
CA PRO A 118 -20.99 -0.35 -3.04
C PRO A 118 -20.81 0.69 -1.93
N THR A 119 -21.70 1.67 -1.87
CA THR A 119 -21.61 2.90 -1.06
C THR A 119 -21.59 2.72 0.46
N SER A 120 -21.82 1.53 1.00
CA SER A 120 -22.15 1.37 2.43
C SER A 120 -21.03 0.76 3.26
N LEU A 121 -19.96 1.52 3.50
CA LEU A 121 -19.28 1.43 4.80
C LEU A 121 -20.20 2.12 5.82
N LYS A 122 -21.17 1.36 6.34
CA LYS A 122 -22.19 1.84 7.28
C LYS A 122 -21.87 1.30 8.68
N ASP A 123 -21.00 2.02 9.37
CA ASP A 123 -20.84 1.85 10.81
C ASP A 123 -21.36 3.13 11.49
N ASN A 124 -22.67 3.14 11.78
CA ASN A 124 -23.33 4.34 12.30
C ASN A 124 -22.71 4.81 13.61
N VAL A 125 -22.22 3.89 14.44
CA VAL A 125 -21.58 4.21 15.72
C VAL A 125 -20.27 4.94 15.49
N PHE A 126 -19.42 4.44 14.58
CA PHE A 126 -18.18 5.15 14.23
C PHE A 126 -18.46 6.49 13.57
N LEU A 127 -19.40 6.55 12.62
CA LEU A 127 -19.72 7.80 11.93
C LEU A 127 -20.25 8.88 12.89
N GLU A 128 -21.06 8.51 13.89
CA GLU A 128 -21.55 9.41 14.93
C GLU A 128 -20.39 9.92 15.80
N VAL A 129 -19.64 9.03 16.43
CA VAL A 129 -18.56 9.39 17.36
C VAL A 129 -17.45 10.18 16.67
N LEU A 130 -17.07 9.80 15.46
CA LEU A 130 -16.05 10.51 14.68
C LEU A 130 -16.56 11.86 14.17
N GLY A 131 -17.86 11.96 13.87
CA GLY A 131 -18.52 13.21 13.53
C GLY A 131 -18.51 14.20 14.69
N GLU A 132 -18.88 13.76 15.90
CA GLU A 132 -18.81 14.56 17.12
C GLU A 132 -17.39 15.02 17.41
N ALA A 133 -16.41 14.12 17.30
CA ALA A 133 -15.00 14.46 17.53
C ALA A 133 -14.43 15.47 16.50
N LEU A 134 -14.99 15.53 15.28
CA LEU A 134 -14.71 16.61 14.32
C LEU A 134 -15.34 17.93 14.75
N VAL A 135 -16.59 17.91 15.21
CA VAL A 135 -17.31 19.10 15.71
C VAL A 135 -16.58 19.72 16.91
N ASP A 136 -16.10 18.88 17.82
CA ASP A 136 -15.38 19.29 19.04
C ASP A 136 -13.92 19.71 18.78
N GLY A 137 -13.46 19.62 17.53
CA GLY A 137 -12.07 19.94 17.16
C GLY A 137 -11.03 19.00 17.78
N VAL A 138 -11.45 17.79 18.16
CA VAL A 138 -10.53 16.71 18.58
C VAL A 138 -9.79 16.17 17.36
N LEU A 139 -10.46 16.11 16.20
CA LEU A 139 -9.94 15.54 14.96
C LEU A 139 -9.84 16.57 13.83
N THR A 140 -8.94 16.30 12.88
CA THR A 140 -8.86 17.00 11.59
C THR A 140 -9.43 16.18 10.44
N GLY A 141 -9.57 14.87 10.63
CA GLY A 141 -10.15 13.94 9.68
C GLY A 141 -10.03 12.49 10.15
N TYR A 142 -10.68 11.59 9.41
CA TYR A 142 -10.61 10.15 9.60
C TYR A 142 -10.81 9.40 8.28
N ASP A 143 -10.30 8.18 8.25
CA ASP A 143 -10.62 7.17 7.23
C ASP A 143 -11.38 6.01 7.88
N LEU A 144 -12.44 5.54 7.24
CA LEU A 144 -13.21 4.36 7.61
C LEU A 144 -13.08 3.28 6.54
N ARG A 145 -12.83 2.03 6.95
CA ARG A 145 -12.74 0.87 6.06
C ARG A 145 -13.08 -0.43 6.79
N SER A 146 -13.12 -1.54 6.04
CA SER A 146 -13.23 -2.88 6.63
C SER A 146 -12.02 -3.20 7.50
N LYS A 147 -12.24 -3.91 8.61
CA LYS A 147 -11.17 -4.39 9.49
C LYS A 147 -10.32 -5.45 8.80
N GLY A 148 -9.06 -5.52 9.21
CA GLY A 148 -8.14 -6.56 8.75
C GLY A 148 -7.61 -6.32 7.33
N VAL A 149 -7.95 -5.19 6.74
CA VAL A 149 -7.49 -4.83 5.40
C VAL A 149 -5.98 -4.82 5.33
N TYR A 150 -5.24 -4.36 6.35
CA TYR A 150 -3.78 -4.38 6.35
C TYR A 150 -3.15 -5.58 7.08
N GLU A 151 -3.93 -6.57 7.49
CA GLU A 151 -3.38 -7.77 8.11
C GLU A 151 -2.56 -8.57 7.10
N ASN A 152 -1.41 -9.08 7.53
CA ASN A 152 -0.50 -9.87 6.69
C ASN A 152 0.09 -9.11 5.49
N PHE A 153 -0.06 -7.79 5.44
CA PHE A 153 0.68 -6.99 4.49
C PHE A 153 2.19 -7.08 4.76
N PRO A 154 3.03 -7.24 3.73
CA PRO A 154 4.47 -7.23 3.91
C PRO A 154 4.92 -5.89 4.49
N VAL A 155 5.62 -5.97 5.61
CA VAL A 155 6.24 -4.80 6.27
C VAL A 155 7.58 -4.47 5.61
N ALA A 156 7.93 -3.19 5.62
CA ALA A 156 9.10 -2.59 4.98
C ALA A 156 8.97 -2.27 3.49
N GLN A 157 9.58 -1.15 3.09
CA GLN A 157 9.58 -0.66 1.71
C GLN A 157 8.17 -0.31 1.20
N THR A 158 7.26 0.12 2.08
CA THR A 158 5.87 0.41 1.71
C THR A 158 5.55 1.90 1.70
N PHE A 159 4.59 2.30 0.88
CA PHE A 159 3.82 3.53 1.03
C PHE A 159 2.33 3.22 0.99
N ILE A 160 1.55 3.87 1.85
CA ILE A 160 0.09 3.95 1.72
C ILE A 160 -0.24 5.32 1.13
N TYR A 161 -0.94 5.34 0.01
CA TYR A 161 -1.32 6.51 -0.77
C TYR A 161 -2.84 6.61 -0.92
N SER A 162 -3.43 7.75 -0.57
CA SER A 162 -4.88 7.96 -0.69
C SER A 162 -5.24 8.63 -2.02
N GLN A 163 -6.31 8.17 -2.66
CA GLN A 163 -6.82 8.76 -3.90
C GLN A 163 -8.30 8.42 -4.15
N SER A 164 -9.05 9.32 -4.80
CA SER A 164 -10.44 9.12 -5.25
C SER A 164 -10.58 8.93 -6.77
N SER A 165 -9.55 9.29 -7.55
CA SER A 165 -9.57 9.19 -9.02
C SER A 165 -8.88 7.92 -9.55
N LEU A 166 -9.66 7.03 -10.18
CA LEU A 166 -9.12 5.88 -10.92
C LEU A 166 -8.17 6.33 -12.05
N LEU A 167 -8.49 7.44 -12.73
CA LEU A 167 -7.64 7.98 -13.81
C LEU A 167 -6.27 8.42 -13.26
N HIS A 168 -6.25 9.11 -12.12
CA HIS A 168 -5.02 9.48 -11.44
C HIS A 168 -4.18 8.25 -11.13
N MET A 169 -4.79 7.22 -10.52
CA MET A 169 -4.03 6.03 -10.14
C MET A 169 -3.49 5.26 -11.35
N ARG A 170 -4.24 5.18 -12.45
CA ARG A 170 -3.74 4.60 -13.70
C ARG A 170 -2.54 5.35 -14.27
N GLN A 171 -2.59 6.68 -14.25
CA GLN A 171 -1.47 7.50 -14.71
C GLN A 171 -0.26 7.38 -13.77
N LEU A 172 -0.48 7.34 -12.45
CA LEU A 172 0.59 7.19 -11.47
C LEU A 172 1.33 5.86 -11.65
N VAL A 173 0.63 4.72 -11.77
CA VAL A 173 1.30 3.42 -11.94
C VAL A 173 2.03 3.31 -13.28
N ALA A 174 1.50 3.92 -14.34
CA ALA A 174 2.19 4.00 -15.64
C ALA A 174 3.45 4.87 -15.55
N LEU A 175 3.39 5.97 -14.79
CA LEU A 175 4.52 6.85 -14.55
C LEU A 175 5.62 6.15 -13.74
N LEU A 176 5.26 5.43 -12.68
CA LEU A 176 6.21 4.63 -11.90
C LEU A 176 6.92 3.60 -12.78
N ASP A 177 6.18 2.88 -13.62
CA ASP A 177 6.75 1.93 -14.59
C ASP A 177 7.72 2.62 -15.57
N SER A 178 7.33 3.78 -16.11
CA SER A 178 8.18 4.54 -17.05
C SER A 178 9.48 5.07 -16.41
N GLU A 179 9.46 5.29 -15.10
CA GLU A 179 10.63 5.66 -14.31
C GLU A 179 11.42 4.41 -13.84
N GLY A 180 11.02 3.20 -14.23
CA GLY A 180 11.66 1.96 -13.80
C GLY A 180 11.55 1.71 -12.30
N ILE A 181 10.45 2.14 -11.68
CA ILE A 181 10.13 1.89 -10.27
C ILE A 181 9.26 0.63 -10.19
N GLY A 182 9.81 -0.44 -9.63
CA GLY A 182 9.13 -1.72 -9.47
C GLY A 182 8.44 -1.89 -8.11
N GLY A 183 7.32 -2.61 -8.10
CA GLY A 183 6.62 -2.94 -6.87
C GLY A 183 5.26 -3.59 -7.08
N TRP A 184 4.70 -4.09 -5.98
CA TRP A 184 3.35 -4.64 -5.91
C TRP A 184 2.35 -3.58 -5.45
N VAL A 185 1.15 -3.64 -6.01
CA VAL A 185 0.08 -2.68 -5.76
C VAL A 185 -1.11 -3.40 -5.17
N TYR A 186 -1.57 -2.89 -4.04
CA TYR A 186 -2.77 -3.34 -3.36
C TYR A 186 -3.72 -2.17 -3.22
N VAL A 187 -5.02 -2.40 -3.40
CA VAL A 187 -6.02 -1.33 -3.40
C VAL A 187 -7.19 -1.72 -2.53
N THR A 188 -7.58 -0.82 -1.64
CA THR A 188 -8.59 -1.07 -0.61
C THR A 188 -9.58 0.08 -0.57
N PRO A 189 -10.89 -0.17 -0.67
CA PRO A 189 -11.90 0.87 -0.52
C PRO A 189 -11.87 1.53 0.86
N LYS A 190 -12.07 2.86 0.90
CA LYS A 190 -12.29 3.60 2.14
C LYS A 190 -13.24 4.78 1.96
N VAL A 191 -13.88 5.18 3.05
CA VAL A 191 -14.54 6.49 3.13
C VAL A 191 -13.67 7.42 3.95
N SER A 192 -13.51 8.66 3.51
CA SER A 192 -12.77 9.70 4.21
C SER A 192 -13.70 10.84 4.62
N ALA A 193 -13.39 11.46 5.76
CA ALA A 193 -13.95 12.76 6.12
C ALA A 193 -12.83 13.64 6.68
N PHE A 194 -12.70 14.88 6.21
CA PHE A 194 -11.69 15.80 6.71
C PHE A 194 -12.16 17.25 6.67
N LEU A 195 -11.60 18.09 7.53
CA LEU A 195 -11.97 19.49 7.63
C LEU A 195 -11.77 20.22 6.29
N TYR A 196 -12.84 20.86 5.81
CA TYR A 196 -12.80 21.75 4.67
C TYR A 196 -12.23 23.11 5.07
N ARG A 197 -11.46 23.75 4.19
CA ARG A 197 -10.98 25.12 4.38
C ARG A 197 -11.49 26.02 3.28
N ASP A 198 -12.08 27.15 3.66
CA ASP A 198 -12.72 28.06 2.71
C ASP A 198 -11.73 28.69 1.72
N ASP A 199 -10.44 28.72 2.06
CA ASP A 199 -9.37 29.22 1.21
C ASP A 199 -8.89 28.23 0.14
N TRP A 200 -9.41 26.99 0.13
CA TRP A 200 -9.17 26.02 -0.94
C TRP A 200 -10.01 26.28 -2.20
N GLY A 201 -10.92 27.26 -2.15
CA GLY A 201 -11.75 27.67 -3.27
C GLY A 201 -13.25 27.50 -3.00
N PRO A 202 -14.08 27.45 -4.04
CA PRO A 202 -15.50 27.18 -3.87
C PRO A 202 -15.71 25.72 -3.45
N ALA A 203 -16.67 25.53 -2.54
CA ALA A 203 -17.04 24.20 -2.08
C ALA A 203 -17.68 23.38 -3.21
N SER A 204 -17.29 22.11 -3.30
CA SER A 204 -17.94 21.12 -4.15
C SER A 204 -19.12 20.47 -3.43
N ASP A 205 -19.88 19.64 -4.16
CA ASP A 205 -20.98 18.84 -3.61
C ASP A 205 -20.53 17.82 -2.54
N ALA A 206 -19.21 17.56 -2.44
CA ALA A 206 -18.63 16.71 -1.41
C ALA A 206 -18.50 17.40 -0.03
N VAL A 207 -18.75 18.71 0.04
CA VAL A 207 -18.66 19.47 1.29
C VAL A 207 -19.97 19.41 2.05
N VAL A 208 -19.93 18.83 3.25
CA VAL A 208 -21.05 18.73 4.18
C VAL A 208 -20.82 19.65 5.37
N THR A 209 -21.88 20.28 5.88
CA THR A 209 -21.84 21.06 7.11
C THR A 209 -22.40 20.23 8.25
N LEU A 210 -21.56 19.92 9.23
CA LEU A 210 -21.91 19.27 10.48
C LEU A 210 -22.55 20.26 11.47
N PRO A 211 -23.20 19.76 12.55
CA PRO A 211 -23.63 20.62 13.65
C PRO A 211 -22.52 21.57 14.13
N GLY A 212 -22.89 22.78 14.55
CA GLY A 212 -21.92 23.81 14.93
C GLY A 212 -21.24 24.54 13.77
N GLY A 213 -21.60 24.23 12.52
CA GLY A 213 -21.08 24.93 11.32
C GLY A 213 -19.74 24.40 10.82
N VAL A 214 -19.22 23.32 11.40
CA VAL A 214 -17.99 22.66 10.94
C VAL A 214 -18.22 22.07 9.56
N ARG A 215 -17.38 22.47 8.60
CA ARG A 215 -17.48 22.00 7.21
C ARG A 215 -16.46 20.89 6.99
N VAL A 216 -16.88 19.80 6.38
CA VAL A 216 -16.04 18.64 6.07
C VAL A 216 -16.18 18.25 4.62
N VAL A 217 -15.10 17.82 3.99
CA VAL A 217 -15.14 17.08 2.74
C VAL A 217 -15.35 15.62 3.10
N GLN A 218 -16.39 15.01 2.53
CA GLN A 218 -16.63 13.57 2.63
C GLN A 218 -16.45 12.93 1.27
N GLY A 219 -15.65 11.86 1.22
CA GLY A 219 -15.20 11.29 -0.03
C GLY A 219 -15.21 9.77 -0.02
N ARG A 220 -15.53 9.22 -1.19
CA ARG A 220 -15.18 7.84 -1.52
C ARG A 220 -13.77 7.85 -2.08
N GLU A 221 -12.91 7.07 -1.44
CA GLU A 221 -11.52 6.96 -1.80
C GLU A 221 -11.10 5.49 -1.80
N VAL A 222 -9.85 5.27 -2.19
CA VAL A 222 -9.11 4.06 -1.92
C VAL A 222 -7.86 4.43 -1.14
N ALA A 223 -7.40 3.49 -0.31
CA ALA A 223 -6.02 3.47 0.10
C ALA A 223 -5.26 2.46 -0.77
N VAL A 224 -4.21 2.94 -1.41
CA VAL A 224 -3.33 2.17 -2.27
C VAL A 224 -2.05 1.90 -1.52
N LEU A 225 -1.75 0.63 -1.25
CA LEU A 225 -0.46 0.25 -0.73
C LEU A 225 0.46 -0.11 -1.90
N PHE A 226 1.60 0.55 -1.94
CA PHE A 226 2.74 0.19 -2.78
C PHE A 226 3.76 -0.53 -1.93
N GLN A 227 4.14 -1.74 -2.33
CA GLN A 227 5.25 -2.49 -1.77
C GLN A 227 6.37 -2.52 -2.81
N PHE A 228 7.40 -1.72 -2.61
CA PHE A 228 8.48 -1.55 -3.60
C PHE A 228 9.49 -2.70 -3.51
N ASP A 229 10.14 -3.01 -4.64
CA ASP A 229 11.17 -4.06 -4.69
C ASP A 229 12.45 -3.66 -3.92
N SER A 230 12.67 -2.35 -3.79
CA SER A 230 13.85 -1.79 -3.14
C SER A 230 13.55 -0.52 -2.32
N GLY A 231 14.50 -0.18 -1.44
CA GLY A 231 14.44 1.07 -0.69
C GLY A 231 14.69 2.30 -1.57
N ASP A 232 15.40 2.13 -2.68
CA ASP A 232 15.64 3.19 -3.65
C ASP A 232 14.39 3.48 -4.48
N ASP A 233 13.66 2.43 -4.90
CA ASP A 233 12.34 2.57 -5.54
C ASP A 233 11.35 3.30 -4.63
N ARG A 234 11.33 2.95 -3.34
CA ARG A 234 10.53 3.69 -2.35
C ARG A 234 10.92 5.17 -2.30
N LYS A 235 12.21 5.51 -2.28
CA LYS A 235 12.64 6.92 -2.27
C LYS A 235 12.22 7.65 -3.54
N ARG A 236 12.43 7.03 -4.70
CA ARG A 236 12.08 7.60 -6.01
C ARG A 236 10.58 7.78 -6.20
N PHE A 237 9.75 6.93 -5.57
CA PHE A 237 8.30 7.14 -5.54
C PHE A 237 7.92 8.51 -4.97
N HIS A 238 8.56 8.93 -3.88
CA HIS A 238 8.31 10.26 -3.30
C HIS A 238 8.64 11.38 -4.30
N GLU A 239 9.78 11.28 -4.97
CA GLU A 239 10.21 12.24 -6.00
C GLU A 239 9.19 12.33 -7.14
N VAL A 240 8.73 11.19 -7.64
CA VAL A 240 7.68 11.12 -8.68
C VAL A 240 6.40 11.81 -8.23
N VAL A 241 5.92 11.52 -7.02
CA VAL A 241 4.70 12.14 -6.50
C VAL A 241 4.87 13.65 -6.37
N THR A 242 5.99 14.12 -5.83
CA THR A 242 6.24 15.56 -5.67
C THR A 242 6.35 16.29 -7.00
N ARG A 243 6.89 15.65 -8.03
CA ARG A 243 7.11 16.27 -9.33
C ARG A 243 5.89 16.25 -10.23
N PHE A 244 5.06 15.21 -10.14
CA PHE A 244 4.03 14.94 -11.15
C PHE A 244 2.63 14.77 -10.59
N ALA A 245 2.45 14.53 -9.29
CA ALA A 245 1.15 14.23 -8.68
C ALA A 245 0.73 15.20 -7.56
N LYS A 246 1.58 16.17 -7.25
CA LYS A 246 1.31 17.28 -6.35
C LYS A 246 1.20 18.56 -7.18
N LYS A 247 0.19 19.37 -6.89
CA LYS A 247 0.10 20.73 -7.42
C LYS A 247 0.51 21.79 -6.41
N ASP A 248 1.09 22.86 -6.91
CA ASP A 248 1.41 24.11 -6.24
C ASP A 248 0.69 25.31 -6.88
N GLU A 249 0.04 25.11 -8.03
CA GLU A 249 -0.80 26.12 -8.68
C GLU A 249 -2.08 25.49 -9.26
N LYS A 250 -3.11 26.31 -9.49
CA LYS A 250 -4.42 25.83 -10.00
C LYS A 250 -4.31 25.13 -11.35
N ASP A 251 -3.57 25.73 -12.28
CA ASP A 251 -3.45 25.31 -13.68
C ASP A 251 -1.98 24.94 -14.00
N GLU A 252 -1.37 24.15 -13.12
CA GLU A 252 0.03 23.73 -13.25
C GLU A 252 0.20 22.69 -14.38
N PRO A 253 1.01 22.98 -15.41
CA PRO A 253 1.22 22.05 -16.52
C PRO A 253 2.16 20.90 -16.13
N GLY A 254 1.97 19.73 -16.75
CA GLY A 254 2.86 18.58 -16.57
C GLY A 254 2.51 17.67 -15.40
N LEU A 255 1.39 17.93 -14.71
CA LEU A 255 0.87 17.05 -13.67
C LEU A 255 -0.05 15.97 -14.23
N ILE A 256 -0.13 14.85 -13.53
CA ILE A 256 -1.15 13.84 -13.77
C ILE A 256 -2.52 14.34 -13.29
N GLU A 257 -3.57 13.76 -13.84
CA GLU A 257 -4.96 14.17 -13.61
C GLU A 257 -5.34 14.11 -12.15
N ASN A 258 -6.20 15.04 -11.71
CA ASN A 258 -6.71 15.11 -10.32
C ASN A 258 -5.62 15.17 -9.24
N SER A 259 -4.45 15.76 -9.54
CA SER A 259 -3.40 16.01 -8.56
C SER A 259 -3.90 16.90 -7.41
N TRP A 260 -3.47 16.57 -6.19
CA TRP A 260 -3.87 17.27 -4.97
C TRP A 260 -2.84 18.31 -4.55
N TRP A 261 -3.30 19.37 -3.89
CA TRP A 261 -2.41 20.35 -3.25
C TRP A 261 -1.60 19.70 -2.11
N GLN A 262 -2.30 18.85 -1.36
CA GLN A 262 -1.81 18.16 -0.17
C GLN A 262 -2.04 16.66 -0.36
N PRO A 263 -1.28 15.98 -1.24
CA PRO A 263 -1.41 14.53 -1.40
C PRO A 263 -1.17 13.84 -0.07
N PHE A 264 -2.00 12.86 0.28
CA PHE A 264 -1.88 12.13 1.54
C PHE A 264 -1.22 10.78 1.32
N TYR A 265 0.01 10.63 1.82
CA TYR A 265 0.69 9.34 1.84
C TYR A 265 1.74 9.24 2.94
N TYR A 266 1.92 8.03 3.45
CA TYR A 266 2.83 7.75 4.56
C TYR A 266 3.49 6.38 4.44
N THR A 267 4.58 6.18 5.15
CA THR A 267 5.36 4.94 5.19
C THR A 267 5.51 4.44 6.63
N ASP A 268 5.69 3.13 6.76
CA ASP A 268 5.85 2.40 8.02
C ASP A 268 7.26 2.52 8.64
N GLN A 269 8.20 3.15 7.93
CA GLN A 269 9.58 3.34 8.37
C GLN A 269 10.05 4.77 8.16
N ALA A 270 10.96 5.22 9.03
CA ALA A 270 11.58 6.52 8.89
C ALA A 270 12.16 6.74 7.47
N LEU A 271 11.87 7.91 6.92
CA LEU A 271 12.35 8.36 5.63
C LEU A 271 12.77 9.82 5.74
N GLU A 272 13.90 10.15 5.14
CA GLU A 272 14.43 11.52 5.14
C GLU A 272 13.41 12.48 4.51
N GLY A 273 13.20 13.62 5.18
CA GLY A 273 12.20 14.61 4.77
C GLY A 273 10.77 14.25 5.16
N PHE A 274 10.50 13.11 5.79
CA PHE A 274 9.15 12.77 6.28
C PHE A 274 9.04 13.00 7.78
N GLU A 275 7.85 13.39 8.21
CA GLU A 275 7.60 13.78 9.59
C GLU A 275 6.82 12.68 10.33
N PRO A 276 7.19 12.37 11.59
CA PRO A 276 6.49 11.36 12.36
C PRO A 276 5.12 11.86 12.81
N ILE A 277 4.14 10.97 12.71
CA ILE A 277 2.76 11.17 13.17
C ILE A 277 2.27 9.88 13.82
N SER A 278 1.16 9.99 14.55
CA SER A 278 0.45 8.85 15.10
C SER A 278 -0.78 8.52 14.24
N LEU A 279 -0.96 7.23 13.95
CA LEU A 279 -2.25 6.70 13.52
C LEU A 279 -2.96 6.18 14.77
N VAL A 280 -3.98 6.89 15.23
CA VAL A 280 -4.89 6.36 16.25
C VAL A 280 -5.93 5.53 15.51
N ILE A 281 -6.07 4.25 15.89
CA ILE A 281 -6.92 3.31 15.17
C ILE A 281 -7.92 2.74 16.16
N ILE A 282 -9.20 2.90 15.87
CA ILE A 282 -10.29 2.25 16.59
C ILE A 282 -10.90 1.17 15.69
N SER A 283 -11.23 0.01 16.25
CA SER A 283 -11.79 -1.09 15.46
C SER A 283 -12.94 -1.80 16.15
N SER A 284 -14.00 -2.03 15.39
CA SER A 284 -15.15 -2.86 15.77
C SER A 284 -14.92 -4.30 15.30
N GLU A 285 -15.97 -5.11 15.21
CA GLU A 285 -15.89 -6.46 14.65
C GLU A 285 -15.55 -6.45 13.15
N HIS A 286 -16.10 -5.47 12.40
CA HIS A 286 -16.05 -5.47 10.94
C HIS A 286 -15.36 -4.26 10.33
N HIS A 287 -15.18 -3.17 11.08
CA HIS A 287 -14.63 -1.94 10.57
C HIS A 287 -13.46 -1.44 11.42
N GLU A 288 -12.59 -0.66 10.80
CA GLU A 288 -11.60 0.14 11.47
C GLU A 288 -11.67 1.58 11.00
N ALA A 289 -11.56 2.52 11.95
CA ALA A 289 -11.36 3.92 11.66
C ALA A 289 -9.92 4.30 12.00
N THR A 290 -9.24 4.95 11.06
CA THR A 290 -7.89 5.46 11.22
C THR A 290 -7.92 6.97 11.27
N LEU A 291 -7.30 7.50 12.30
CA LEU A 291 -7.19 8.91 12.56
C LEU A 291 -5.74 9.32 12.47
N THR A 292 -5.46 10.28 11.60
CA THR A 292 -4.10 10.81 11.42
C THR A 292 -3.86 11.98 12.35
N VAL A 293 -2.96 11.81 13.33
CA VAL A 293 -2.81 12.72 14.46
C VAL A 293 -1.35 13.14 14.64
N LEU A 294 -1.12 14.42 14.92
CA LEU A 294 0.20 14.89 15.36
C LEU A 294 0.59 14.23 16.69
N GLU A 295 1.85 13.86 16.87
CA GLU A 295 2.29 13.10 18.05
C GLU A 295 1.95 13.82 19.38
N ASP A 296 2.06 15.15 19.41
CA ASP A 296 1.74 16.00 20.56
C ASP A 296 0.24 16.02 20.92
N LYS A 297 -0.66 15.73 19.98
CA LYS A 297 -2.11 15.66 20.17
C LYS A 297 -2.62 14.24 20.47
N THR A 298 -1.78 13.23 20.33
CA THR A 298 -2.18 11.81 20.38
C THR A 298 -2.83 11.44 21.70
N ALA A 299 -2.27 11.86 22.84
CA ALA A 299 -2.83 11.55 24.15
C ALA A 299 -4.26 12.10 24.32
N LYS A 300 -4.53 13.31 23.81
CA LYS A 300 -5.87 13.93 23.86
C LYS A 300 -6.87 13.13 23.02
N VAL A 301 -6.49 12.72 21.81
CA VAL A 301 -7.37 11.93 20.92
C VAL A 301 -7.67 10.57 21.54
N VAL A 302 -6.65 9.87 22.05
CA VAL A 302 -6.83 8.57 22.73
C VAL A 302 -7.77 8.70 23.92
N GLN A 303 -7.62 9.74 24.74
CA GLN A 303 -8.51 9.96 25.89
C GLN A 303 -9.96 10.19 25.48
N ASN A 304 -10.20 10.93 24.39
CA ASN A 304 -11.56 11.21 23.90
C ASN A 304 -12.23 9.99 23.28
N LEU A 305 -11.45 9.11 22.63
CA LEU A 305 -11.99 7.95 21.90
C LEU A 305 -11.92 6.64 22.70
N LYS A 306 -11.49 6.67 23.96
CA LYS A 306 -11.44 5.45 24.79
C LYS A 306 -12.85 5.03 25.18
N ASP A 307 -13.26 3.85 24.74
CA ASP A 307 -14.59 3.29 24.96
C ASP A 307 -14.52 1.76 24.93
N ASP A 308 -15.39 1.07 25.67
CA ASP A 308 -15.41 -0.40 25.72
C ASP A 308 -16.07 -1.02 24.46
N ARG A 309 -16.68 -0.20 23.59
CA ARG A 309 -17.33 -0.64 22.35
C ARG A 309 -16.36 -1.04 21.23
N TRP A 310 -15.08 -0.66 21.31
CA TRP A 310 -14.09 -0.93 20.28
C TRP A 310 -12.68 -1.13 20.84
N ASP A 311 -11.85 -1.82 20.08
CA ASP A 311 -10.42 -1.87 20.36
C ASP A 311 -9.78 -0.54 19.95
N LEU A 312 -8.76 -0.09 20.68
CA LEU A 312 -7.98 1.11 20.35
C LEU A 312 -6.50 0.76 20.34
N ARG A 313 -5.80 1.14 19.26
CA ARG A 313 -4.34 1.07 19.15
C ARG A 313 -3.76 2.34 18.57
N VAL A 314 -2.46 2.54 18.77
CA VAL A 314 -1.71 3.68 18.23
C VAL A 314 -0.47 3.16 17.53
N ASP A 315 -0.34 3.50 16.26
CA ASP A 315 0.86 3.23 15.47
C ASP A 315 1.61 4.52 15.19
N ARG A 316 2.91 4.40 14.98
CA ARG A 316 3.76 5.49 14.51
C ARG A 316 4.08 5.30 13.03
N VAL A 317 3.88 6.34 12.22
CA VAL A 317 4.22 6.35 10.78
C VAL A 317 4.89 7.67 10.39
N TRP A 318 5.45 7.73 9.19
CA TRP A 318 6.12 8.91 8.65
C TRP A 318 5.37 9.42 7.43
N VAL A 319 4.91 10.67 7.49
CA VAL A 319 4.05 11.28 6.46
C VAL A 319 4.79 12.34 5.65
N ASN A 320 4.36 12.53 4.41
CA ASN A 320 4.96 13.49 3.50
C ASN A 320 4.82 14.95 4.02
N PRO A 321 5.81 15.84 3.75
CA PRO A 321 5.77 17.23 4.23
C PRO A 321 4.50 18.01 3.93
N PRO A 322 3.91 17.92 2.71
CA PRO A 322 2.65 18.59 2.42
C PRO A 322 1.56 18.22 3.45
N PHE A 323 1.30 16.93 3.63
CA PHE A 323 0.24 16.51 4.54
C PHE A 323 0.57 16.81 6.01
N TYR A 324 1.84 16.78 6.41
CA TYR A 324 2.24 17.25 7.75
C TYR A 324 1.89 18.73 7.98
N ARG A 325 2.09 19.60 6.96
CA ARG A 325 1.62 20.99 7.01
C ARG A 325 0.10 21.07 7.14
N PHE A 326 -0.63 20.21 6.41
CA PHE A 326 -2.08 20.09 6.55
C PHE A 326 -2.50 19.84 7.99
N LEU A 327 -1.90 18.87 8.68
CA LEU A 327 -2.22 18.57 10.09
C LEU A 327 -1.94 19.74 11.05
N ASN A 328 -0.94 20.57 10.72
CA ASN A 328 -0.59 21.79 11.46
C ASN A 328 -1.46 23.00 11.11
N GLY A 329 -2.46 22.87 10.23
CA GLY A 329 -3.30 23.99 9.80
C GLY A 329 -2.76 24.76 8.58
N GLY A 330 -1.58 24.39 8.07
CA GLY A 330 -0.99 24.96 6.84
C GLY A 330 -1.46 24.23 5.57
N TYR A 331 -1.33 24.84 4.40
CA TYR A 331 -1.64 24.19 3.11
C TYR A 331 -0.88 24.80 1.91
N LYS A 332 0.00 25.75 2.18
CA LYS A 332 0.96 26.29 1.21
C LYS A 332 2.30 25.62 1.49
#